data_AF-A0A7I7S7T9-F1
#
_entry.id   AF-A0A7I7S7T9-F1
#
_cell.length_a   1.000
_cell.length_b   1.000
_cell.length_c   1.000
_cell.angle_alpha   90.00
_cell.angle_beta   90.00
_cell.angle_gamma   90.00
#
_symmetry.space_group_name_H-M   'P 1'
#
loop_
_entity.id
_entity.type
_entity.pdbx_description
1 polymer ?
#
loop_
_entity_poly.entity_id
_entity_poly.type
_entity_poly.pdbx_seq_one_letter_code
_entity_poly.pdbx_strand_id
1 'polypeptide(L)'
;MSVQHWPGVVVVSGPALRAAADAVLIAIAHRRRNGLPRSGAYDALARAFLGAMSDNGQTDTADVAIPETETMMVAIGEAAATLGVSQRHARRLAPQLGGKRIGGRWFLDTQAIDEHLEGTLQHG
;
A
#
# COMPACT_ATOMS: atom_id res chain seq x y z
N MET A 1 16.09 10.15 -15.90
CA MET A 1 16.14 8.96 -15.04
C MET A 1 17.58 8.47 -15.01
N SER A 2 18.34 8.68 -13.93
CA SER A 2 19.74 8.24 -13.89
C SER A 2 20.04 7.47 -12.61
N VAL A 3 20.51 6.24 -12.82
CA VAL A 3 21.16 5.40 -11.81
C VAL A 3 22.60 5.23 -12.29
N GLN A 4 23.55 5.62 -11.45
CA GLN A 4 24.98 5.44 -11.72
C GLN A 4 25.55 4.48 -10.69
N HIS A 5 26.46 3.60 -11.10
CA HIS A 5 27.04 2.58 -10.21
C HIS A 5 28.56 2.60 -10.24
N TRP A 6 29.13 2.31 -9.08
CA TRP A 6 30.55 2.06 -8.83
C TRP A 6 30.67 0.82 -7.95
N PRO A 7 31.88 0.24 -7.76
CA PRO A 7 32.07 -0.85 -6.82
C PRO A 7 31.53 -0.49 -5.42
N GLY A 8 30.45 -1.14 -5.01
CA GLY A 8 29.80 -0.94 -3.70
C GLY A 8 28.94 0.32 -3.55
N VAL A 9 28.76 1.14 -4.59
CA VAL A 9 28.02 2.40 -4.50
C VAL A 9 27.05 2.54 -5.66
N VAL A 10 25.80 2.95 -5.36
CA VAL A 10 24.79 3.30 -6.35
C VAL A 10 24.29 4.72 -6.04
N VAL A 11 24.38 5.61 -7.03
CA VAL A 11 23.81 6.96 -6.97
C VAL A 11 22.51 6.96 -7.75
N VAL A 12 21.43 7.35 -7.08
CA VAL A 12 20.07 7.39 -7.65
C VAL A 12 19.59 8.83 -7.65
N SER A 13 19.13 9.33 -8.80
CA SER A 13 18.63 10.70 -8.93
C SER A 13 17.45 10.85 -9.88
N GLY A 14 16.75 11.98 -9.75
CA GLY A 14 15.53 12.29 -10.51
C GLY A 14 14.42 11.25 -10.24
N PRO A 15 13.61 10.87 -11.25
CA PRO A 15 12.49 9.95 -11.06
C PRO A 15 12.86 8.57 -10.47
N ALA A 16 14.10 8.11 -10.67
CA ALA A 16 14.57 6.84 -10.11
C ALA A 16 14.65 6.88 -8.57
N LEU A 17 14.83 8.07 -7.98
CA LEU A 17 14.89 8.24 -6.54
C LEU A 17 13.55 7.89 -5.88
N ARG A 18 12.44 8.30 -6.48
CA ARG A 18 11.11 7.95 -5.98
C ARG A 18 10.84 6.45 -6.09
N ALA A 19 11.18 5.83 -7.23
CA ALA A 19 11.04 4.39 -7.39
C ALA A 19 11.85 3.58 -6.35
N ALA A 20 13.06 4.05 -6.01
CA ALA A 20 13.86 3.45 -4.94
C ALA A 20 13.24 3.62 -3.55
N ALA A 21 12.67 4.81 -3.27
CA ALA A 21 11.93 5.06 -2.04
C ALA A 21 10.72 4.13 -1.90
N ASP A 22 9.92 4.02 -2.96
CA ASP A 22 8.72 3.18 -2.99
C ASP A 22 9.08 1.70 -2.75
N ALA A 23 10.11 1.20 -3.42
CA ALA A 23 10.59 -0.18 -3.23
C ALA A 23 10.97 -0.46 -1.76
N VAL A 24 11.64 0.48 -1.09
CA VAL A 24 12.00 0.34 0.33
C VAL A 24 10.76 0.36 1.23
N LEU A 25 9.82 1.28 0.99
CA LEU A 25 8.58 1.37 1.76
C LEU A 25 7.72 0.10 1.61
N ILE A 26 7.63 -0.42 0.38
CA ILE A 26 6.95 -1.70 0.09
C ILE A 26 7.63 -2.85 0.84
N ALA A 27 8.97 -2.91 0.85
CA ALA A 27 9.70 -3.93 1.59
C ALA A 27 9.43 -3.86 3.11
N ILE A 28 9.40 -2.66 3.70
CA ILE A 28 9.04 -2.44 5.11
C ILE A 28 7.61 -2.94 5.38
N ALA A 29 6.65 -2.52 4.55
CA ALA A 29 5.26 -2.91 4.67
C ALA A 29 5.07 -4.42 4.57
N HIS A 30 5.73 -5.05 3.59
CA HIS A 30 5.70 -6.50 3.39
C HIS A 30 6.27 -7.25 4.59
N ARG A 31 7.41 -6.80 5.14
CA ARG A 31 7.98 -7.37 6.37
C ARG A 31 7.01 -7.27 7.55
N ARG A 32 6.39 -6.10 7.74
CA ARG A 32 5.39 -5.90 8.81
C ARG A 32 4.20 -6.83 8.66
N ARG A 33 3.70 -7.01 7.42
CA ARG A 33 2.59 -7.93 7.12
C ARG A 33 2.95 -9.39 7.42
N ASN A 34 4.20 -9.77 7.19
CA ASN A 34 4.69 -11.14 7.42
C ASN A 34 5.22 -11.38 8.84
N GLY A 35 4.98 -10.46 9.78
CA GLY A 35 5.44 -10.59 11.17
C GLY A 35 6.96 -10.59 11.33
N LEU A 36 7.70 -10.15 10.31
CA LEU A 36 9.15 -10.07 10.36
C LEU A 36 9.58 -8.85 11.20
N PRO A 37 10.68 -8.96 11.97
CA PRO A 37 11.20 -7.85 12.74
C PRO A 37 11.49 -6.63 11.87
N ARG A 38 11.21 -5.45 12.43
CA ARG A 38 11.60 -4.16 11.85
C ARG A 38 13.11 -4.13 11.70
N SER A 39 13.59 -3.76 10.52
CA SER A 39 15.03 -3.70 10.23
C SER A 39 15.47 -2.25 10.12
N GLY A 40 16.46 -1.88 10.95
CA GLY A 40 17.00 -0.53 10.99
C GLY A 40 17.65 -0.09 9.67
N ALA A 41 18.10 -1.05 8.84
CA ALA A 41 18.65 -0.77 7.51
C ALA A 41 17.58 -0.21 6.55
N TYR A 42 16.38 -0.81 6.54
CA TYR A 42 15.28 -0.28 5.72
C TYR A 42 14.79 1.07 6.23
N ASP A 43 14.74 1.27 7.55
CA ASP A 43 14.38 2.58 8.13
C ASP A 43 15.40 3.67 7.77
N ALA A 44 16.69 3.33 7.77
CA ALA A 44 17.75 4.25 7.37
C ALA A 44 17.64 4.62 5.89
N LEU A 45 17.40 3.63 5.02
CA LEU A 45 17.18 3.86 3.59
C LEU A 45 15.94 4.72 3.33
N ALA A 46 14.81 4.43 4.00
CA ALA A 46 13.59 5.21 3.86
C ALA A 46 13.79 6.67 4.25
N ARG A 47 14.46 6.93 5.39
CA ARG A 47 14.81 8.29 5.81
C ARG A 47 15.73 8.99 4.82
N ALA A 48 16.75 8.30 4.31
CA ALA A 48 17.69 8.88 3.36
C ALA A 48 16.99 9.28 2.05
N PHE A 49 16.14 8.41 1.50
CA PHE A 49 15.41 8.73 0.28
C PHE A 49 14.39 9.84 0.47
N LEU A 50 13.62 9.82 1.56
CA LEU A 50 12.65 10.88 1.84
C LEU A 50 13.34 12.23 2.07
N GLY A 51 14.46 12.26 2.80
CA GLY A 51 15.26 13.47 2.98
C GLY A 51 15.79 14.03 1.65
N ALA A 52 16.40 13.17 0.83
CA ALA A 52 16.92 13.56 -0.49
C ALA A 52 15.82 14.08 -1.43
N MET A 53 14.58 13.61 -1.29
CA MET A 53 13.44 14.11 -2.05
C MET A 53 12.91 15.44 -1.52
N SER A 54 12.92 15.65 -0.20
CA SER A 54 12.48 16.89 0.43
C SER A 54 13.42 18.07 0.15
N ASP A 55 14.72 17.82 -0.01
CA ASP A 55 15.71 18.85 -0.32
C ASP A 55 15.64 19.33 -1.79
N ASN A 56 15.07 18.52 -2.69
CA ASN A 56 14.99 18.76 -4.13
C ASN A 56 13.67 19.43 -4.55
N GLY A 57 13.23 20.47 -3.84
CA GLY A 57 11.97 21.17 -4.07
C GLY A 57 11.74 21.71 -5.48
N GLN A 58 11.30 20.86 -6.41
CA GLN A 58 10.58 21.13 -7.65
C GLN A 58 9.88 19.83 -8.08
N THR A 59 8.57 19.77 -7.82
CA THR A 59 7.66 18.76 -8.38
C THR A 59 7.25 19.27 -9.76
N ASP A 60 7.82 18.70 -10.83
CA ASP A 60 7.18 18.75 -12.14
C ASP A 60 6.36 17.47 -12.30
N THR A 61 5.08 17.60 -11.98
CA THR A 61 4.07 16.54 -12.07
C THR A 61 3.78 16.24 -13.53
N ALA A 62 4.32 15.13 -14.04
CA ALA A 62 3.56 14.31 -14.98
C ALA A 62 2.69 13.39 -14.12
N ASP A 63 1.41 13.76 -14.05
CA ASP A 63 0.33 13.13 -13.35
C ASP A 63 0.23 11.65 -13.70
N VAL A 64 0.82 10.81 -12.86
CA VAL A 64 0.35 9.44 -12.68
C VAL A 64 -0.01 9.36 -11.21
N ALA A 65 -1.26 9.70 -10.93
CA ALA A 65 -1.91 9.41 -9.67
C ALA A 65 -1.71 7.92 -9.36
N ILE A 66 -0.72 7.63 -8.53
CA ILE A 66 -0.80 6.46 -7.65
C ILE A 66 -1.83 6.92 -6.62
N PRO A 67 -3.05 6.36 -6.58
CA PRO A 67 -3.93 6.68 -5.49
C PRO A 67 -3.21 6.24 -4.22
N GLU A 68 -2.78 7.20 -3.42
CA GLU A 68 -2.65 7.01 -1.99
C GLU A 68 -4.07 6.73 -1.49
N THR A 69 -4.55 5.49 -1.67
CA THR A 69 -5.75 5.06 -1.00
C THR A 69 -5.36 4.94 0.45
N GLU A 70 -5.52 6.03 1.18
CA GLU A 70 -5.78 6.04 2.60
C GLU A 70 -6.80 4.92 2.84
N THR A 71 -6.29 3.76 3.26
CA THR A 71 -7.05 2.52 3.21
C THR A 71 -8.15 2.63 4.26
N MET A 72 -9.31 3.13 3.85
CA MET A 72 -10.46 3.27 4.73
C MET A 72 -10.91 1.85 5.08
N MET A 73 -10.63 1.46 6.32
CA MET A 73 -11.02 0.16 6.83
C MET A 73 -12.43 0.30 7.40
N VAL A 74 -13.43 -0.16 6.67
CA VAL A 74 -14.83 -0.15 7.10
C VAL A 74 -15.15 -1.38 7.93
N ALA A 75 -16.02 -1.20 8.93
CA ALA A 75 -16.47 -2.30 9.76
C ALA A 75 -17.37 -3.26 8.96
N ILE A 76 -17.41 -4.52 9.37
CA ILE A 76 -18.15 -5.57 8.65
C ILE A 76 -19.64 -5.29 8.42
N GLY A 77 -20.26 -4.46 9.27
CA GLY A 77 -21.66 -4.06 9.11
C GLY A 77 -21.86 -3.09 7.95
N GLU A 78 -20.94 -2.16 7.79
CA GLU A 78 -20.93 -1.18 6.69
C GLU A 78 -20.54 -1.87 5.37
N ALA A 79 -19.51 -2.71 5.39
CA ALA A 79 -19.13 -3.53 4.24
C ALA A 79 -20.25 -4.44 3.73
N ALA A 80 -21.05 -5.01 4.64
CA ALA A 80 -22.19 -5.85 4.28
C ALA A 80 -23.29 -5.06 3.56
N ALA A 81 -23.55 -3.82 4.00
CA ALA A 81 -24.51 -2.92 3.35
C ALA A 81 -24.05 -2.54 1.95
N THR A 82 -22.76 -2.19 1.78
CA THR A 82 -22.17 -1.85 0.48
C THR A 82 -22.19 -3.03 -0.50
N LEU A 83 -21.87 -4.24 -0.03
CA LEU A 83 -21.89 -5.46 -0.83
C LEU A 83 -23.30 -6.02 -1.09
N GLY A 84 -24.34 -5.47 -0.46
CA GLY A 84 -25.70 -6.00 -0.57
C GLY A 84 -25.89 -7.41 0.01
N VAL A 85 -25.00 -7.85 0.91
CA VAL A 85 -25.03 -9.20 1.50
C VAL A 85 -25.29 -9.17 3.01
N SER A 86 -25.67 -10.32 3.58
CA SER A 86 -25.76 -10.42 5.04
C SER A 86 -24.40 -10.24 5.72
N GLN A 87 -24.38 -9.71 6.96
CA GLN A 87 -23.15 -9.59 7.76
C GLN A 87 -22.41 -10.92 7.94
N ARG A 88 -23.14 -12.05 8.00
CA ARG A 88 -22.54 -13.38 8.08
C ARG A 88 -21.76 -13.72 6.80
N HIS A 89 -22.30 -13.34 5.64
CA HIS A 89 -21.63 -13.54 4.36
C HIS A 89 -20.42 -12.62 4.23
N ALA A 90 -20.56 -11.33 4.58
CA ALA A 90 -19.45 -10.38 4.59
C ALA A 90 -18.30 -10.87 5.50
N ARG A 91 -18.59 -11.43 6.68
CA ARG A 91 -17.58 -12.06 7.56
C ARG A 91 -16.85 -13.24 6.92
N ARG A 92 -17.54 -14.01 6.08
CA ARG A 92 -16.95 -15.14 5.36
C ARG A 92 -16.10 -14.69 4.17
N LEU A 93 -16.46 -13.57 3.55
CA LEU A 93 -15.69 -12.93 2.47
C LEU A 93 -14.48 -12.16 3.00
N ALA A 94 -14.50 -11.71 4.26
CA ALA A 94 -13.42 -10.92 4.84
C ALA A 94 -12.02 -11.54 4.72
N PRO A 95 -11.79 -12.86 4.95
CA PRO A 95 -10.50 -13.48 4.70
C PRO A 95 -10.08 -13.52 3.22
N GLN A 96 -11.05 -13.57 2.30
CA GLN A 96 -10.81 -13.66 0.85
C GLN A 96 -10.49 -12.29 0.25
N LEU A 97 -11.08 -11.23 0.80
CA LEU A 97 -10.93 -9.84 0.38
C LEU A 97 -9.83 -9.09 1.17
N GLY A 98 -8.90 -9.81 1.80
CA GLY A 98 -7.79 -9.19 2.54
C GLY A 98 -8.18 -8.44 3.82
N GLY A 99 -9.36 -8.72 4.37
CA GLY A 99 -9.87 -8.12 5.60
C GLY A 99 -8.99 -8.42 6.82
N LYS A 100 -9.02 -7.50 7.80
CA LYS A 100 -8.22 -7.57 9.03
C LYS A 100 -9.10 -7.71 10.25
N ARG A 101 -8.59 -8.41 11.27
CA ARG A 101 -9.24 -8.53 12.58
C ARG A 101 -8.59 -7.59 13.59
N ILE A 102 -9.32 -6.59 14.05
CA ILE A 102 -8.86 -5.59 15.04
C ILE A 102 -9.81 -5.64 16.23
N GLY A 103 -9.29 -5.89 17.44
CA GLY A 103 -10.10 -5.97 18.67
C GLY A 103 -11.23 -7.02 18.60
N GLY A 104 -11.03 -8.13 17.88
CA GLY A 104 -12.03 -9.18 17.70
C GLY A 104 -13.14 -8.88 16.67
N ARG A 105 -13.07 -7.73 15.99
CA ARG A 105 -14.01 -7.34 14.93
C ARG A 105 -13.34 -7.41 13.56
N TRP A 106 -14.12 -7.76 12.54
CA TRP A 106 -13.66 -7.78 11.15
C TRP A 106 -13.81 -6.40 10.52
N PHE A 107 -12.75 -5.99 9.83
CA PHE A 107 -12.69 -4.79 9.03
C PHE A 107 -12.27 -5.17 7.62
N LEU A 108 -12.92 -4.55 6.65
CA LEU A 108 -12.66 -4.74 5.23
C LEU A 108 -12.12 -3.44 4.65
N ASP A 109 -11.21 -3.58 3.70
CA ASP A 109 -10.70 -2.45 2.92
C ASP A 109 -11.79 -2.02 1.93
N THR A 110 -12.17 -0.74 1.93
CA THR A 110 -13.15 -0.22 0.98
C THR A 110 -12.71 -0.45 -0.46
N GLN A 111 -11.41 -0.37 -0.76
CA GLN A 111 -10.90 -0.65 -2.10
C GLN A 111 -11.10 -2.11 -2.51
N ALA A 112 -10.91 -3.05 -1.59
CA ALA A 112 -11.16 -4.47 -1.83
C ALA A 112 -12.66 -4.81 -1.97
N ILE A 113 -13.54 -4.00 -1.36
CA ILE A 113 -14.99 -4.10 -1.54
C ILE A 113 -15.37 -3.65 -2.96
N ASP A 114 -14.86 -2.50 -3.39
CA ASP A 114 -15.15 -1.92 -4.71
C ASP A 114 -14.61 -2.79 -5.85
N GLU A 115 -13.37 -3.28 -5.73
CA GLU A 115 -12.78 -4.23 -6.67
C GLU A 115 -13.57 -5.55 -6.77
N HIS A 116 -14.14 -6.02 -5.66
CA HIS A 116 -14.98 -7.22 -5.66
C HIS A 116 -16.33 -6.99 -6.34
N LEU A 117 -16.94 -5.82 -6.16
CA LEU A 117 -18.17 -5.43 -6.87
C LEU A 117 -17.92 -5.33 -8.38
N GLU A 118 -16.81 -4.71 -8.78
CA GLU A 118 -16.42 -4.56 -10.18
C GLU A 118 -16.13 -5.93 -10.84
N GLY A 119 -15.45 -6.83 -10.14
CA GLY A 119 -15.20 -8.19 -10.60
C GLY A 119 -16.46 -9.06 -10.73
N THR A 120 -17.48 -8.81 -9.90
CA THR A 120 -18.77 -9.51 -9.95
C THR A 120 -19.63 -9.03 -11.14
N LEU A 121 -19.48 -7.77 -11.55
CA LEU A 121 -20.17 -7.19 -12.72
C LEU A 121 -19.57 -7.63 -14.07
N GLN A 122 -18.28 -8.00 -14.12
CA GLN A 122 -17.63 -8.46 -15.35
C GLN A 122 -17.84 -9.95 -15.69
N HIS A 123 -18.37 -10.74 -14.75
CA HIS A 123 -18.58 -12.19 -14.92
C HIS A 123 -20.06 -12.62 -14.80
N GLY A 124 -21.00 -11.67 -14.86
CA GLY A 124 -22.45 -11.93 -14.98
C GLY A 124 -22.95 -11.60 -16.37
#